data_AF-A0A9J7A4Z2-F1
#
_entry.id   AF-A0A9J7A4Z2-F1
#
_cell.length_a   1.000
_cell.length_b   1.000
_cell.length_c   1.000
_cell.angle_alpha   90.00
_cell.angle_beta   90.00
_cell.angle_gamma   90.00
#
_symmetry.space_group_name_H-M   'P 1'
#
loop_
_entity.id
_entity.type
_entity.pdbx_description
1 polymer ?
#
loop_
_entity_poly.entity_id
_entity_poly.type
_entity_poly.pdbx_seq_one_letter_code
_entity_poly.pdbx_strand_id
1 'polypeptide(L)'
;MKISTCIKTATLGVALVASSAAMAKECSEIDWKPGVLNEYPEIADACMGVVEMNGREYVELDAKYIRSAGDQVRLQFKHQDGSYGETYQTKNLPPHFQIDIDGRKHSIHTLTRDSTLELFIPTDRFAIVASVDDMPHEPEAVEEEVAYTALPSTASNVTLYALLGSLACSLALGLTILRRKMRI
;
A
#
# COMPACT_ATOMS: atom_id res chain seq x y z
N MET A 1 -48.30 -52.23 27.92
CA MET A 1 -48.26 -50.75 27.91
C MET A 1 -46.84 -50.35 27.52
N LYS A 2 -46.68 -49.73 26.35
CA LYS A 2 -45.39 -49.34 25.73
C LYS A 2 -44.91 -48.02 26.34
N ILE A 3 -43.62 -47.92 26.71
CA ILE A 3 -42.96 -46.61 26.79
C ILE A 3 -41.62 -46.75 26.06
N SER A 4 -41.64 -46.25 24.84
CA SER A 4 -40.54 -46.16 23.89
C SER A 4 -39.94 -44.77 24.06
N THR A 5 -38.69 -44.68 24.51
CA THR A 5 -37.99 -43.38 24.64
C THR A 5 -36.70 -43.45 23.84
N CYS A 6 -36.78 -43.02 22.58
CA CYS A 6 -35.62 -42.83 21.71
C CYS A 6 -34.89 -41.54 22.11
N ILE A 7 -33.76 -41.66 22.80
CA ILE A 7 -32.86 -40.55 23.08
C ILE A 7 -32.05 -40.29 21.79
N LYS A 8 -32.42 -39.24 21.05
CA LYS A 8 -31.64 -38.72 19.93
C LYS A 8 -30.42 -38.00 20.49
N THR A 9 -29.24 -38.60 20.35
CA THR A 9 -27.96 -37.93 20.63
C THR A 9 -27.72 -36.86 19.57
N ALA A 10 -27.94 -35.60 19.94
CA ALA A 10 -27.48 -34.45 19.18
C ALA A 10 -25.98 -34.29 19.43
N THR A 11 -25.16 -34.71 18.48
CA THR A 11 -23.73 -34.40 18.44
C THR A 11 -23.57 -32.89 18.23
N LEU A 12 -23.18 -32.16 19.28
CA LEU A 12 -22.69 -30.80 19.17
C LEU A 12 -21.36 -30.81 18.39
N GLY A 13 -21.40 -30.39 17.13
CA GLY A 13 -20.20 -30.03 16.39
C GLY A 13 -19.68 -28.69 16.94
N VAL A 14 -18.55 -28.72 17.65
CA VAL A 14 -17.81 -27.51 18.00
C VAL A 14 -17.08 -27.05 16.74
N ALA A 15 -17.64 -26.06 16.05
CA ALA A 15 -16.91 -25.34 15.01
C ALA A 15 -15.87 -24.45 15.68
N LEU A 16 -14.60 -24.85 15.61
CA LEU A 16 -13.47 -23.99 15.94
C LEU A 16 -13.42 -22.88 14.87
N VAL A 17 -13.94 -21.71 15.22
CA VAL A 17 -13.74 -20.49 14.44
C VAL A 17 -12.26 -20.12 14.63
N ALA A 18 -11.43 -20.43 13.63
CA ALA A 18 -10.09 -19.89 13.55
C ALA A 18 -10.21 -18.40 13.25
N SER A 19 -10.15 -17.56 14.30
CA SER A 19 -9.96 -16.13 14.13
C SER A 19 -8.61 -15.93 13.45
N SER A 20 -8.62 -15.47 12.21
CA SER A 20 -7.43 -14.99 11.50
C SER A 20 -6.93 -13.74 12.22
N ALA A 21 -6.08 -13.92 13.23
CA ALA A 21 -5.20 -12.86 13.69
C ALA A 21 -4.23 -12.60 12.53
N ALA A 22 -4.54 -11.60 11.70
CA ALA A 22 -3.53 -10.96 10.88
C ALA A 22 -2.42 -10.55 11.85
N MET A 23 -1.22 -11.11 11.67
CA MET A 23 -0.06 -10.79 12.52
C MET A 23 0.23 -9.30 12.31
N ALA A 24 -0.18 -8.45 13.26
CA ALA A 24 0.23 -7.06 13.26
C ALA A 24 1.74 -7.03 13.46
N LYS A 25 2.46 -6.37 12.54
CA LYS A 25 3.91 -6.29 12.57
C LYS A 25 4.37 -5.55 13.83
N GLU A 26 5.34 -6.10 14.53
CA GLU A 26 5.87 -5.49 15.75
C GLU A 26 6.94 -4.43 15.41
N CYS A 27 7.11 -3.43 16.27
CA CYS A 27 8.11 -2.36 16.12
C CYS A 27 9.54 -2.87 15.89
N SER A 28 9.87 -4.05 16.43
CA SER A 28 11.17 -4.72 16.27
C SER A 28 11.42 -5.30 14.88
N GLU A 29 10.37 -5.49 14.08
CA GLU A 29 10.45 -6.09 12.74
C GLU A 29 10.58 -5.04 11.61
N ILE A 30 10.65 -3.76 11.97
CA ILE A 30 10.76 -2.66 11.02
C ILE A 30 12.20 -2.53 10.51
N ASP A 31 12.39 -2.63 9.19
CA ASP A 31 13.64 -2.27 8.52
C ASP A 31 13.70 -0.75 8.30
N TRP A 32 14.23 -0.03 9.29
CA TRP A 32 14.34 1.42 9.25
C TRP A 32 15.30 1.90 8.16
N LYS A 33 14.80 2.73 7.24
CA LYS A 33 15.65 3.35 6.23
C LYS A 33 16.58 4.39 6.87
N PRO A 34 17.82 4.53 6.36
CA PRO A 34 18.79 5.47 6.93
C PRO A 34 18.31 6.92 6.89
N GLY A 35 17.45 7.30 5.93
CA GLY A 35 16.84 8.62 5.89
C GLY A 35 15.96 8.94 7.11
N VAL A 36 15.30 7.92 7.68
CA VAL A 36 14.47 8.06 8.87
C VAL A 36 15.36 8.22 10.11
N LEU A 37 16.35 7.33 10.27
CA LEU A 37 17.28 7.34 11.40
C LEU A 37 18.18 8.58 11.43
N ASN A 38 18.53 9.14 10.27
CA ASN A 38 19.31 10.37 10.20
C ASN A 38 18.51 11.59 10.67
N GLU A 39 17.19 11.60 10.46
CA GLU A 39 16.33 12.69 10.88
C GLU A 39 15.95 12.55 12.37
N TYR A 40 15.70 11.31 12.82
CA TYR A 40 15.36 11.00 14.20
C TYR A 40 15.94 9.64 14.62
N PRO A 41 17.14 9.60 15.24
CA PRO A 41 17.84 8.36 15.57
C PRO A 41 17.12 7.47 16.60
N GLU A 42 16.35 8.08 17.50
CA GLU A 42 15.65 7.39 18.59
C GLU A 42 14.22 6.95 18.20
N ILE A 43 13.89 6.94 16.90
CA ILE A 43 12.55 6.58 16.42
C ILE A 43 12.11 5.17 16.82
N ALA A 44 13.06 4.23 16.93
CA ALA A 44 12.78 2.86 17.34
C ALA A 44 12.26 2.80 18.79
N ASP A 45 12.81 3.64 19.67
CA ASP A 45 12.39 3.73 21.07
C ASP A 45 11.03 4.43 21.23
N ALA A 46 10.63 5.23 20.23
CA ALA A 46 9.37 5.95 20.18
C ALA A 46 8.24 5.22 19.44
N CYS A 47 8.51 4.05 18.85
CA CYS A 47 7.52 3.26 18.13
C CYS A 47 6.50 2.64 19.10
N MET A 48 5.23 3.02 18.99
CA MET A 48 4.14 2.45 19.80
C MET A 48 3.47 1.26 19.09
N GLY A 49 3.44 1.27 17.77
CA GLY A 49 2.84 0.22 16.95
C GLY A 49 3.10 0.41 15.46
N VAL A 50 2.71 -0.59 14.67
CA VAL A 50 2.71 -0.51 13.20
C VAL A 50 1.30 -0.67 12.70
N VAL A 51 0.85 0.27 11.88
CA VAL A 51 -0.46 0.27 11.26
C VAL A 51 -0.31 0.28 9.75
N GLU A 52 -1.16 -0.48 9.06
CA GLU A 52 -1.23 -0.42 7.60
C GLU A 52 -2.35 0.54 7.19
N MET A 53 -2.00 1.59 6.43
CA MET A 53 -2.95 2.56 5.90
C MET A 53 -2.76 2.68 4.39
N ASN A 54 -3.81 2.44 3.61
CA ASN A 54 -3.75 2.45 2.13
C ASN A 54 -2.64 1.55 1.54
N GLY A 55 -2.44 0.35 2.09
CA GLY A 55 -1.41 -0.58 1.62
C GLY A 55 0.03 -0.14 1.88
N ARG A 56 0.23 0.88 2.71
CA ARG A 56 1.54 1.35 3.17
C ARG A 56 1.68 1.15 4.68
N GLU A 57 2.84 0.71 5.12
CA GLU A 57 3.18 0.56 6.53
C GLU A 57 3.52 1.92 7.15
N TYR A 58 2.87 2.24 8.25
CA TYR A 58 3.12 3.41 9.08
C TYR A 58 3.46 2.97 10.49
N VAL A 59 4.31 3.76 11.11
CA VAL A 59 4.63 3.62 12.52
C VAL A 59 3.79 4.61 13.28
N GLU A 60 3.10 4.13 14.31
CA GLU A 60 2.35 4.93 15.26
C GLU A 60 3.29 5.41 16.36
N LEU A 61 3.26 6.72 16.62
CA LEU A 61 4.04 7.37 17.66
C LEU A 61 3.16 8.31 18.49
N ASP A 62 3.37 8.26 19.79
CA ASP A 62 2.86 9.25 20.73
C ASP A 62 3.81 10.45 20.77
N ALA A 63 3.31 11.67 20.59
CA ALA A 63 4.08 12.89 20.73
C ALA A 63 3.43 13.90 21.66
N LYS A 64 4.26 14.68 22.35
CA LYS A 64 3.84 15.83 23.15
C LYS A 64 4.08 17.11 22.38
N TYR A 65 3.03 17.93 22.28
CA TYR A 65 3.12 19.26 21.70
C TYR A 65 3.83 20.24 22.65
N ILE A 66 4.90 20.88 22.19
CA ILE A 66 5.64 21.86 23.00
C ILE A 66 5.22 23.28 22.67
N ARG A 67 5.28 23.67 21.38
CA ARG A 67 4.87 24.98 20.87
C ARG A 67 4.93 25.03 19.36
N SER A 68 4.23 26.00 18.77
CA SER A 68 4.43 26.47 17.40
C SER A 68 5.42 27.64 17.35
N ALA A 69 6.14 27.76 16.25
CA ALA A 69 7.05 28.87 15.94
C ALA A 69 6.95 29.15 14.43
N GLY A 70 6.06 30.08 14.06
CA GLY A 70 5.69 30.29 12.66
C GLY A 70 5.02 29.04 12.09
N ASP A 71 5.52 28.58 10.94
CA ASP A 71 5.00 27.39 10.24
C ASP A 71 5.54 26.07 10.81
N GLN A 72 6.43 26.14 11.80
CA GLN A 72 7.05 24.96 12.40
C GLN A 72 6.43 24.66 13.76
N VAL A 73 6.39 23.37 14.10
CA VAL A 73 5.95 22.87 15.39
C VAL A 73 7.11 22.16 16.07
N ARG A 74 7.18 22.28 17.40
CA ARG A 74 8.11 21.54 18.24
C ARG A 74 7.38 20.46 19.01
N LEU A 75 7.88 19.25 18.88
CA LEU A 75 7.30 18.02 19.43
C LEU A 75 8.36 17.27 20.24
N GLN A 76 7.93 16.51 21.23
CA GLN A 76 8.76 15.49 21.87
C GLN A 76 8.05 14.15 21.73
N PHE A 77 8.70 13.18 21.09
CA PHE A 77 8.14 11.86 20.99
C PHE A 77 8.30 11.12 22.32
N LYS A 78 7.29 10.35 22.67
CA LYS A 78 7.26 9.55 23.88
C LYS A 78 7.90 8.20 23.57
N HIS A 79 8.82 7.79 24.43
CA HIS A 79 9.46 6.48 24.31
C HIS A 79 8.60 5.40 24.99
N GLN A 80 8.87 4.15 24.66
CA GLN A 80 8.19 2.98 25.24
C GLN A 80 8.38 2.88 26.77
N ASP A 81 9.46 3.44 27.31
CA ASP A 81 9.71 3.52 28.75
C ASP A 81 8.94 4.66 29.46
N GLY A 82 8.18 5.45 28.70
CA GLY A 82 7.42 6.62 29.18
C GLY A 82 8.23 7.91 29.28
N SER A 83 9.52 7.88 28.99
CA SER A 83 10.34 9.09 28.86
C SER A 83 10.01 9.85 27.56
N TYR A 84 10.56 11.06 27.43
CA TYR A 84 10.42 11.87 26.23
C TYR A 84 11.78 12.09 25.62
N GLY A 85 11.88 11.90 24.31
CA GLY A 85 13.08 12.14 23.53
C GLY A 85 13.42 13.61 23.35
N GLU A 86 14.39 13.85 22.48
CA GLU A 86 14.80 15.19 22.08
C GLU A 86 13.64 15.97 21.44
N THR A 87 13.71 17.30 21.57
CA THR A 87 12.71 18.16 20.93
C THR A 87 12.94 18.18 19.42
N TYR A 88 12.06 17.51 18.69
CA TYR A 88 12.02 17.56 17.24
C TYR A 88 11.34 18.84 16.76
N GLN A 89 11.92 19.49 15.76
CA GLN A 89 11.35 20.66 15.09
C GLN A 89 10.97 20.27 13.66
N THR A 90 9.69 20.39 13.33
CA THR A 90 9.19 20.02 12.00
C THR A 90 9.80 20.91 10.92
N LYS A 91 10.31 20.30 9.84
CA LYS A 91 10.87 21.04 8.70
C LYS A 91 9.81 21.42 7.65
N ASN A 92 8.97 20.46 7.28
CA ASN A 92 8.00 20.58 6.19
C ASN A 92 6.60 20.18 6.66
N LEU A 93 6.00 21.00 7.54
CA LEU A 93 4.63 20.76 7.99
C LEU A 93 3.65 21.50 7.07
N PRO A 94 2.58 20.85 6.59
CA PRO A 94 1.54 21.54 5.82
C PRO A 94 0.89 22.68 6.62
N PRO A 95 0.59 23.84 6.01
CA PRO A 95 0.08 25.03 6.71
C PRO A 95 -1.30 24.82 7.36
N HIS A 96 -2.06 23.83 6.89
CA HIS A 96 -3.38 23.48 7.44
C HIS A 96 -3.38 22.08 8.06
N PHE A 97 -2.22 21.61 8.54
CA PHE A 97 -2.11 20.30 9.17
C PHE A 97 -3.08 20.16 10.35
N GLN A 98 -3.96 19.16 10.24
CA GLN A 98 -4.94 18.83 11.26
C GLN A 98 -4.57 17.50 11.88
N ILE A 99 -4.83 17.37 13.17
CA ILE A 99 -4.64 16.13 13.91
C ILE A 99 -5.94 15.74 14.59
N ASP A 100 -6.24 14.45 14.59
CA ASP A 100 -7.36 13.93 15.36
C ASP A 100 -6.97 13.84 16.84
N ILE A 101 -7.75 14.49 17.70
CA ILE A 101 -7.65 14.34 19.15
C ILE A 101 -9.06 14.07 19.67
N ASP A 102 -9.25 12.92 20.31
CA ASP A 102 -10.54 12.46 20.85
C ASP A 102 -11.67 12.41 19.79
N GLY A 103 -11.36 12.02 18.55
CA GLY A 103 -12.33 11.89 17.45
C GLY A 103 -12.70 13.23 16.80
N ARG A 104 -11.89 14.28 17.03
CA ARG A 104 -12.10 15.61 16.46
C ARG A 104 -10.82 16.12 15.81
N LYS A 105 -10.95 16.62 14.59
CA LYS A 105 -9.84 17.29 13.88
C LYS A 105 -9.55 18.66 14.51
N HIS A 106 -8.33 18.85 14.98
CA HIS A 106 -7.81 20.09 15.55
C HIS A 106 -6.62 20.60 14.73
N SER A 107 -6.50 21.92 14.54
CA SER A 107 -5.29 22.47 13.93
C SER A 107 -4.13 22.37 14.91
N ILE A 108 -3.00 21.82 14.45
CA ILE A 108 -1.80 21.64 15.28
C ILE A 108 -1.26 22.97 15.85
N HIS A 109 -1.50 24.09 15.17
CA HIS A 109 -1.07 25.42 15.63
C HIS A 109 -1.94 26.00 16.75
N THR A 110 -3.13 25.44 16.96
CA THR A 110 -4.09 25.88 17.98
C THR A 110 -4.04 25.06 19.25
N LEU A 111 -3.19 24.03 19.28
CA LEU A 111 -3.06 23.13 20.41
C LEU A 111 -2.45 23.82 21.62
N THR A 112 -2.88 23.38 22.79
CA THR A 112 -2.28 23.77 24.06
C THR A 112 -0.95 23.06 24.26
N ARG A 113 -0.02 23.72 24.95
CA ARG A 113 1.22 23.08 25.42
C ARG A 113 0.88 21.79 26.18
N ASP A 114 1.72 20.78 25.99
CA ASP A 114 1.65 19.46 26.63
C ASP A 114 0.48 18.58 26.17
N SER A 115 -0.26 18.98 25.12
CA SER A 115 -1.22 18.09 24.46
C SER A 115 -0.51 16.84 23.90
N THR A 116 -1.12 15.67 24.12
CA THR A 116 -0.65 14.39 23.56
C THR A 116 -1.29 14.20 22.19
N LEU A 117 -0.48 13.72 21.24
CA LEU A 117 -0.77 13.62 19.82
C LEU A 117 -0.43 12.21 19.35
N GLU A 118 -1.35 11.60 18.60
CA GLU A 118 -1.09 10.36 17.87
C GLU A 118 -0.64 10.72 16.45
N LEU A 119 0.57 10.31 16.09
CA LEU A 119 1.19 10.64 14.81
C LEU A 119 1.62 9.38 14.08
N PHE A 120 1.55 9.43 12.76
CA PHE A 120 1.97 8.34 11.89
C PHE A 120 3.17 8.74 11.06
N ILE A 121 4.20 7.90 11.04
CA ILE A 121 5.42 8.11 10.26
C ILE A 121 5.61 6.95 9.28
N PRO A 122 5.75 7.22 7.96
CA PRO A 122 6.09 6.19 6.98
C PRO A 122 7.43 5.51 7.29
N THR A 123 7.56 4.23 6.98
CA THR A 123 8.83 3.48 7.18
C THR A 123 9.93 3.86 6.19
N ASP A 124 9.60 4.46 5.05
CA ASP A 124 10.53 4.85 4.00
C ASP A 124 11.14 6.25 4.18
N ARG A 125 10.43 7.16 4.88
CA ARG A 125 10.82 8.57 5.05
C ARG A 125 10.27 9.18 6.33
N PHE A 126 11.04 10.07 6.95
CA PHE A 126 10.57 10.82 8.12
C PHE A 126 9.63 11.94 7.68
N ALA A 127 8.32 11.67 7.72
CA ALA A 127 7.26 12.63 7.45
C ALA A 127 6.13 12.42 8.46
N ILE A 128 5.63 13.51 9.04
CA ILE A 128 4.53 13.46 10.00
C ILE A 128 3.21 13.43 9.24
N VAL A 129 2.42 12.39 9.46
CA VAL A 129 1.07 12.21 8.91
C VAL A 129 0.11 12.06 10.08
N ALA A 130 -0.99 12.80 10.06
CA ALA A 130 -2.01 12.73 11.12
C ALA A 130 -3.22 11.89 10.73
N SER A 131 -3.51 11.75 9.44
CA SER A 131 -4.62 10.93 8.97
C SER A 131 -4.41 10.49 7.53
N VAL A 132 -5.16 9.46 7.13
CA VAL A 132 -5.19 8.89 5.77
C VAL A 132 -5.53 9.96 4.72
N ASP A 133 -6.28 11.00 5.09
CA ASP A 133 -6.67 12.11 4.21
C ASP A 133 -5.53 13.12 3.96
N ASP A 134 -4.61 13.28 4.92
CA ASP A 134 -3.54 14.29 4.93
C ASP A 134 -2.24 13.78 4.31
N MET A 135 -2.23 12.57 3.77
CA MET A 135 -1.15 12.12 2.91
C MET A 135 -0.97 13.18 1.82
N PRO A 136 0.26 13.68 1.57
CA PRO A 136 0.57 14.17 0.25
C PRO A 136 0.10 13.05 -0.66
N HIS A 137 -0.87 13.37 -1.50
CA HIS A 137 -1.00 12.64 -2.73
C HIS A 137 0.36 12.91 -3.37
N GLU A 138 1.35 12.05 -3.11
CA GLU A 138 2.15 11.53 -4.22
C GLU A 138 1.08 11.39 -5.28
N PRO A 139 1.13 12.19 -6.37
CA PRO A 139 0.17 12.01 -7.42
C PRO A 139 0.17 10.52 -7.55
N GLU A 140 -1.00 9.90 -7.32
CA GLU A 140 -1.15 8.55 -7.78
C GLU A 140 -0.50 8.69 -9.15
N ALA A 141 0.52 7.89 -9.39
CA ALA A 141 0.50 7.34 -10.70
C ALA A 141 -0.95 6.81 -10.75
N VAL A 142 -1.91 7.61 -11.28
CA VAL A 142 -2.12 7.63 -12.71
C VAL A 142 -1.07 6.67 -13.23
N GLU A 143 -1.32 5.38 -13.01
CA GLU A 143 -1.87 4.60 -14.06
C GLU A 143 -2.51 5.57 -15.09
N GLU A 144 -1.66 6.35 -15.79
CA GLU A 144 -1.29 5.93 -17.09
C GLU A 144 -1.28 4.40 -16.98
N GLU A 145 -2.46 3.81 -17.24
CA GLU A 145 -2.65 3.41 -18.60
C GLU A 145 -1.62 4.20 -19.45
N VAL A 146 -0.37 3.73 -19.44
CA VAL A 146 0.10 3.00 -20.59
C VAL A 146 -1.17 2.39 -21.17
N ALA A 147 -1.94 3.16 -21.96
CA ALA A 147 -1.69 3.31 -23.37
C ALA A 147 -0.48 2.46 -23.69
N TYR A 148 -0.68 1.16 -23.49
CA TYR A 148 0.13 0.08 -23.97
C TYR A 148 0.27 0.54 -25.39
N THR A 149 1.43 1.14 -25.68
CA THR A 149 1.73 1.76 -26.97
C THR A 149 1.21 0.74 -27.92
N ALA A 150 0.09 1.06 -28.59
CA ALA A 150 -0.70 0.05 -29.28
C ALA A 150 0.34 -0.77 -30.01
N LEU A 151 0.57 -2.02 -29.55
CA LEU A 151 1.58 -2.89 -30.14
C LEU A 151 1.35 -2.66 -31.62
N PRO A 152 2.32 -2.13 -32.39
CA PRO A 152 2.00 -1.71 -33.74
C PRO A 152 1.36 -2.94 -34.34
N SER A 153 0.10 -2.78 -34.76
CA SER A 153 -0.76 -3.90 -35.13
C SER A 153 -0.11 -4.53 -36.35
N THR A 154 0.84 -5.40 -36.09
CA THR A 154 1.77 -6.02 -37.02
C THR A 154 1.50 -7.52 -37.08
N ALA A 155 0.38 -7.96 -36.50
CA ALA A 155 -0.45 -8.97 -37.13
C ALA A 155 -1.17 -8.33 -38.34
N SER A 156 -0.39 -7.80 -39.28
CA SER A 156 -0.90 -7.37 -40.57
C SER A 156 -1.37 -8.64 -41.31
N ASN A 157 -2.62 -8.64 -41.76
CA ASN A 157 -3.19 -9.72 -42.56
C ASN A 157 -2.41 -10.00 -43.86
N VAL A 158 -1.43 -9.15 -44.20
CA VAL A 158 -0.48 -9.34 -45.30
C VAL A 158 0.25 -10.68 -45.21
N THR A 159 0.61 -11.17 -44.02
CA THR A 159 1.26 -12.49 -43.88
C THR A 159 0.32 -13.63 -44.29
N LEU A 160 -0.97 -13.48 -44.00
CA LEU A 160 -2.03 -14.43 -44.38
C LEU A 160 -2.29 -14.41 -45.90
N TYR A 161 -2.32 -13.23 -46.52
CA TYR A 161 -2.43 -13.09 -47.97
C TYR A 161 -1.17 -13.55 -48.71
N ALA A 162 0.02 -13.35 -48.14
CA ALA A 162 1.28 -13.84 -48.70
C ALA A 162 1.35 -15.38 -48.68
N LEU A 163 0.90 -16.01 -47.60
CA LEU A 163 0.78 -17.47 -47.52
C LEU A 163 -0.20 -18.03 -48.56
N LEU A 164 -1.39 -17.42 -48.69
CA LEU A 164 -2.39 -17.84 -49.69
C LEU A 164 -1.89 -17.63 -51.13
N GLY A 165 -1.19 -16.53 -51.41
CA GLY A 165 -0.59 -16.27 -52.72
C GLY A 165 0.52 -17.27 -53.08
N SER A 166 1.40 -17.60 -52.13
CA SER A 166 2.47 -18.58 -52.35
C SER A 166 1.93 -19.99 -52.61
N LEU A 167 0.86 -20.38 -51.91
CA LEU A 167 0.16 -21.64 -52.12
C LEU A 167 -0.44 -21.71 -53.53
N ALA A 168 -1.13 -20.64 -53.97
CA ALA A 168 -1.76 -20.59 -55.29
C ALA A 168 -0.72 -20.67 -56.43
N CYS A 169 0.41 -19.98 -56.30
CA CYS A 169 1.51 -20.05 -57.27
C CYS A 169 2.14 -21.45 -57.35
N SER A 170 2.31 -22.11 -56.20
CA SER A 170 2.86 -23.48 -56.12
C SER A 170 1.96 -24.48 -56.85
N LEU A 171 0.65 -24.37 -56.66
CA LEU A 171 -0.35 -25.24 -57.26
C LEU A 171 -0.48 -25.01 -58.77
N ALA A 172 -0.43 -23.74 -59.21
CA ALA A 172 -0.41 -23.39 -60.63
C ALA A 172 0.84 -23.90 -61.34
N LEU A 173 2.02 -23.80 -60.73
CA LEU A 173 3.27 -24.34 -61.28
C LEU A 173 3.19 -25.87 -61.40
N GLY A 174 2.70 -26.56 -60.37
CA GLY A 174 2.49 -28.00 -60.36
C GLY A 174 1.55 -28.48 -61.48
N LEU A 175 0.40 -27.81 -61.64
CA LEU A 175 -0.55 -28.11 -62.71
C LEU A 175 0.03 -27.84 -64.11
N THR A 176 0.87 -26.82 -64.26
CA THR A 176 1.51 -26.49 -65.54
C THR A 176 2.56 -27.54 -65.93
N ILE A 177 3.33 -28.04 -64.96
CA ILE A 177 4.31 -29.13 -65.17
C ILE A 177 3.59 -30.44 -65.49
N LEU A 178 2.52 -30.77 -64.76
CA LEU A 178 1.66 -31.94 -65.04
C LEU A 178 1.03 -31.87 -66.44
N ARG A 179 0.51 -30.71 -66.83
CA ARG A 179 -0.04 -30.49 -68.18
C ARG A 179 1.01 -30.58 -69.27
N ARG A 180 2.25 -30.13 -69.03
CA ARG A 180 3.38 -30.32 -69.96
C ARG A 180 3.77 -31.80 -70.10
N LYS A 181 3.77 -32.55 -69.00
CA LYS A 181 4.12 -33.97 -68.99
C LYS A 181 3.07 -34.85 -69.66
N MET A 182 1.80 -34.43 -69.68
CA MET A 182 0.71 -35.11 -70.38
C MET A 182 0.52 -34.69 -71.85
N ARG A 183 1.30 -33.72 -72.36
CA ARG A 183 1.28 -33.26 -73.76
C ARG A 183 2.48 -33.76 -74.59
N ILE A 184 3.30 -34.61 -74.00
CA ILE A 184 4.33 -35.43 -74.66
C ILE A 184 3.78 -36.86 -74.68
#